data_AF-A0A942Q7K7-F1
#
_entry.id   AF-A0A942Q7K7-F1
#
_cell.length_a   1.000
_cell.length_b   1.000
_cell.length_c   1.000
_cell.angle_alpha   90.00
_cell.angle_beta   90.00
_cell.angle_gamma   90.00
#
_symmetry.space_group_name_H-M   'P 1'
#
loop_
_entity.id
_entity.type
_entity.pdbx_description
1 polymer ?
#
loop_
_entity_poly.entity_id
_entity_poly.type
_entity_poly.pdbx_seq_one_letter_code
_entity_poly.pdbx_strand_id
1 'polypeptide(L)'
;IQQALQKQLDKSPEFIERMTTVRNSLLSQAALQNYLENNPVTDAEIKAEYEAKMADMGNEYKARHILVKTEDEAKKLIAELEKGANFEALAKKHSIDPMGAEGGDLGWFTADRMVPPFSEAVAALENSKFSKTPVQTQFGWHVILREDSRPLTPPPFDAVKEQIRPMLQRQKAQAMIEGLRKAATVEILLPSAVTAPGQPPVEVPATSPGEAVSEPPQAAEGGEAPAGQPPKAESAPDAAH
;
A
#
# COMPACT_ATOMS: atom_id res chain seq x y z
N ILE A 1 -42.19 19.47 -17.58
CA ILE A 1 -42.69 18.11 -17.93
C ILE A 1 -43.75 18.15 -19.03
N GLN A 2 -44.90 18.83 -18.85
CA GLN A 2 -45.95 18.92 -19.91
C GLN A 2 -45.42 19.34 -21.29
N GLN A 3 -44.58 20.38 -21.35
CA GLN A 3 -43.95 20.82 -22.61
C GLN A 3 -42.99 19.78 -23.23
N ALA A 4 -42.31 18.98 -22.39
CA ALA A 4 -41.43 17.91 -22.86
C ALA A 4 -42.22 16.73 -23.43
N LEU A 5 -43.37 16.39 -22.84
CA LEU A 5 -44.30 15.37 -23.34
C LEU A 5 -44.98 15.79 -24.64
N GLN A 6 -45.37 17.07 -24.78
CA GLN A 6 -45.87 17.60 -26.06
C GLN A 6 -44.83 17.49 -27.18
N LYS A 7 -43.54 17.65 -26.85
CA LYS A 7 -42.41 17.46 -27.76
C LYS A 7 -41.96 16.01 -27.90
N GLN A 8 -42.63 15.06 -27.24
CA GLN A 8 -42.31 13.62 -27.22
C GLN A 8 -40.86 13.31 -26.81
N LEU A 9 -40.25 14.15 -25.96
CA LEU A 9 -38.87 13.96 -25.52
C LEU A 9 -38.69 12.68 -24.67
N ASP A 10 -39.77 12.15 -24.08
CA ASP A 10 -39.81 10.87 -23.37
C ASP A 10 -39.70 9.64 -24.29
N LYS A 11 -39.90 9.84 -25.60
CA LYS A 11 -39.75 8.81 -26.63
C LYS A 11 -38.47 8.96 -27.44
N SER A 12 -37.66 9.98 -27.16
CA SER A 12 -36.40 10.18 -27.87
C SER A 12 -35.45 9.01 -27.54
N PRO A 13 -34.60 8.59 -28.50
CA PRO A 13 -33.60 7.55 -28.24
C PRO A 13 -32.73 7.85 -27.03
N GLU A 14 -32.31 9.11 -26.85
CA GLU A 14 -31.46 9.54 -25.74
C GLU A 14 -32.16 9.39 -24.39
N PHE A 15 -33.46 9.73 -24.32
CA PHE A 15 -34.23 9.56 -23.09
C PHE A 15 -34.47 8.08 -22.76
N ILE A 16 -34.82 7.28 -23.77
CA ILE A 16 -35.03 5.82 -23.59
C ILE A 16 -33.75 5.13 -23.15
N GLU A 17 -32.61 5.47 -23.77
CA GLU A 17 -31.30 4.94 -23.39
C GLU A 17 -30.95 5.33 -21.95
N ARG A 18 -31.09 6.61 -21.60
CA ARG A 18 -30.81 7.08 -20.24
C ARG A 18 -31.72 6.42 -19.21
N MET A 19 -33.01 6.27 -19.51
CA MET A 19 -33.98 5.58 -18.66
C MET A 19 -33.64 4.09 -18.51
N THR A 20 -33.15 3.45 -19.58
CA THR A 20 -32.71 2.06 -19.55
C THR A 20 -31.48 1.88 -18.68
N THR A 21 -30.48 2.76 -18.81
CA THR A 21 -29.29 2.77 -17.95
C THR A 21 -29.67 2.97 -16.48
N VAL A 22 -30.55 3.92 -16.17
CA VAL A 22 -31.04 4.15 -14.80
C VAL A 22 -31.79 2.92 -14.29
N ARG A 23 -32.70 2.34 -15.07
CA ARG A 23 -33.44 1.12 -14.71
C ARG A 23 -32.48 -0.03 -14.40
N ASN A 24 -31.50 -0.29 -15.27
CA ASN A 24 -30.55 -1.39 -15.10
C ASN A 24 -29.66 -1.19 -13.87
N SER A 25 -29.24 0.05 -13.60
CA SER A 25 -28.48 0.39 -12.38
C SER A 25 -29.29 0.11 -11.11
N LEU A 26 -30.56 0.56 -11.08
CA LEU A 26 -31.45 0.32 -9.95
C LEU A 26 -31.75 -1.17 -9.75
N LEU A 27 -31.98 -1.93 -10.83
CA LEU A 27 -32.18 -3.38 -10.76
C LEU A 27 -30.93 -4.09 -10.25
N SER A 28 -29.74 -3.68 -10.70
CA SER A 28 -28.47 -4.26 -10.23
C SER A 28 -28.24 -3.98 -8.74
N GLN A 29 -28.53 -2.75 -8.29
CA GLN A 29 -28.47 -2.39 -6.87
C GLN A 29 -29.47 -3.18 -6.03
N ALA A 30 -30.72 -3.29 -6.48
CA ALA A 30 -31.77 -4.05 -5.80
C ALA A 30 -31.43 -5.54 -5.72
N ALA A 31 -30.89 -6.13 -6.80
CA ALA A 31 -30.47 -7.52 -6.83
C ALA A 31 -29.31 -7.78 -5.86
N LEU A 32 -28.32 -6.88 -5.80
CA LEU A 32 -27.22 -6.98 -4.85
C LEU A 32 -27.69 -6.86 -3.40
N GLN A 33 -28.56 -5.88 -3.10
CA GLN A 33 -29.11 -5.71 -1.77
C GLN A 33 -29.91 -6.93 -1.33
N ASN A 34 -30.81 -7.43 -2.19
CA ASN A 34 -31.59 -8.63 -1.92
C ASN A 34 -30.71 -9.86 -1.70
N TYR A 35 -29.63 -10.00 -2.48
CA TYR A 35 -28.66 -11.07 -2.28
C TYR A 35 -27.97 -10.97 -0.91
N LEU A 36 -27.48 -9.78 -0.52
CA LEU A 36 -26.81 -9.59 0.77
C LEU A 36 -27.75 -9.77 1.97
N GLU A 37 -29.02 -9.38 1.84
CA GLU A 37 -30.06 -9.61 2.85
C GLU A 37 -30.37 -11.11 3.02
N ASN A 38 -30.44 -11.86 1.92
CA ASN A 38 -30.68 -13.31 1.94
C ASN A 38 -29.40 -14.13 2.24
N ASN A 39 -28.23 -13.52 2.17
CA ASN A 39 -26.93 -14.14 2.43
C ASN A 39 -26.12 -13.30 3.43
N PRO A 40 -26.64 -13.07 4.65
CA PRO A 40 -25.98 -12.22 5.63
C PRO A 40 -24.59 -12.76 5.96
N VAL A 41 -23.66 -11.85 6.27
CA VAL A 41 -22.37 -12.24 6.83
C VAL A 41 -22.58 -12.66 8.28
N THR A 42 -22.36 -13.94 8.55
CA THR A 42 -22.51 -14.52 9.88
C THR A 42 -21.28 -14.25 10.74
N ASP A 43 -21.47 -14.23 12.06
CA ASP A 43 -20.34 -14.08 12.99
C ASP A 43 -19.34 -15.24 12.89
N ALA A 44 -19.80 -16.44 12.46
CA ALA A 44 -18.94 -17.58 12.18
C ALA A 44 -18.02 -17.31 10.97
N GLU A 45 -18.52 -16.71 9.89
CA GLU A 45 -17.70 -16.33 8.73
C GLU A 45 -16.69 -15.24 9.09
N ILE A 46 -17.08 -14.26 9.91
CA ILE A 46 -16.16 -13.22 10.39
C ILE A 46 -15.06 -13.86 11.25
N LYS A 47 -15.42 -14.78 12.15
CA LYS A 47 -14.45 -15.48 12.99
C LYS A 47 -13.50 -16.34 12.17
N ALA A 48 -14.00 -17.08 11.18
CA ALA A 48 -13.16 -17.88 10.28
C ALA A 48 -12.20 -17.00 9.47
N GLU A 49 -12.67 -15.88 8.95
CA GLU A 49 -11.82 -14.92 8.22
C GLU A 49 -10.77 -14.28 9.13
N TYR A 50 -11.15 -13.93 10.36
CA TYR A 50 -10.21 -13.46 11.37
C TYR A 50 -9.13 -14.51 11.62
N GLU A 51 -9.51 -15.74 11.99
CA GLU A 51 -8.58 -16.83 12.29
C GLU A 51 -7.66 -17.15 11.11
N ALA A 52 -8.19 -17.17 9.87
CA ALA A 52 -7.39 -17.38 8.66
C ALA A 52 -6.35 -16.28 8.48
N LYS A 53 -6.73 -15.01 8.67
CA LYS A 53 -5.78 -13.90 8.64
C LYS A 53 -4.76 -13.95 9.76
N MET A 54 -5.17 -14.38 10.96
CA MET A 54 -4.25 -14.48 12.10
C MET A 54 -3.26 -15.63 11.92
N ALA A 55 -3.67 -16.72 11.28
CA ALA A 55 -2.78 -17.83 10.94
C ALA A 55 -1.72 -17.43 9.90
N ASP A 56 -2.05 -16.47 9.04
CA ASP A 56 -1.12 -15.87 8.07
C ASP A 56 -0.35 -14.67 8.66
N MET A 57 -0.66 -14.25 9.89
CA MET A 57 0.18 -13.25 10.56
C MET A 57 1.52 -13.91 10.86
N GLY A 58 2.53 -13.51 10.08
CA GLY A 58 3.90 -13.98 10.25
C GLY A 58 4.52 -13.53 11.57
N ASN A 59 5.84 -13.51 11.60
CA ASN A 59 6.61 -13.06 12.75
C ASN A 59 7.22 -11.68 12.51
N GLU A 60 7.37 -10.92 13.60
CA GLU A 60 8.33 -9.84 13.65
C GLU A 60 9.68 -10.42 14.09
N TYR A 61 10.73 -9.98 13.42
CA TYR A 61 12.10 -10.33 13.72
C TYR A 61 12.85 -9.10 14.19
N LYS A 62 13.72 -9.28 15.17
CA LYS A 62 14.73 -8.31 15.54
C LYS A 62 16.07 -8.81 15.04
N ALA A 63 16.72 -8.06 14.18
CA ALA A 63 18.00 -8.48 13.60
C ALA A 63 18.97 -7.32 13.45
N ARG A 64 20.26 -7.69 13.42
CA ARG A 64 21.34 -6.82 12.97
C ARG A 64 21.93 -7.36 11.67
N HIS A 65 22.51 -6.47 10.86
CA HIS A 65 23.23 -6.89 9.67
C HIS A 65 24.57 -6.18 9.49
N ILE A 66 25.47 -6.79 8.73
CA ILE A 66 26.68 -6.16 8.21
C ILE A 66 26.60 -6.28 6.69
N LEU A 67 26.53 -5.15 6.00
CA LEU A 67 26.54 -5.12 4.54
C LEU A 67 27.96 -4.83 4.05
N VAL A 68 28.45 -5.64 3.10
CA VAL A 68 29.75 -5.45 2.46
C VAL A 68 29.64 -5.64 0.95
N LYS A 69 30.65 -5.16 0.20
CA LYS A 69 30.62 -5.18 -1.26
C LYS A 69 30.88 -6.57 -1.84
N THR A 70 31.70 -7.37 -1.16
CA THR A 70 32.19 -8.64 -1.69
C THR A 70 31.86 -9.83 -0.78
N GLU A 71 31.68 -11.00 -1.38
CA GLU A 71 31.42 -12.24 -0.64
C GLU A 71 32.58 -12.60 0.29
N ASP A 72 33.82 -12.35 -0.14
CA ASP A 72 35.03 -12.66 0.63
C ASP A 72 35.13 -11.81 1.90
N GLU A 73 34.72 -10.55 1.86
CA GLU A 73 34.60 -9.71 3.07
C GLU A 73 33.59 -10.30 4.04
N ALA A 74 32.41 -10.71 3.55
CA ALA A 74 31.38 -11.31 4.40
C ALA A 74 31.87 -12.63 5.02
N LYS A 75 32.54 -13.49 4.25
CA LYS A 75 33.15 -14.73 4.75
C LYS A 75 34.19 -14.48 5.83
N LYS A 76 35.05 -13.46 5.67
CA LYS A 76 36.03 -13.09 6.71
C LYS A 76 35.35 -12.65 7.99
N LEU A 77 34.31 -11.84 7.90
CA LEU A 77 33.54 -11.38 9.07
C LEU A 77 32.85 -12.55 9.79
N ILE A 78 32.27 -13.50 9.04
CA ILE A 78 31.70 -14.73 9.61
C ILE A 78 32.77 -15.51 10.38
N ALA A 79 33.98 -15.68 9.82
CA ALA A 79 35.06 -16.38 10.48
C ALA A 79 35.58 -15.65 11.75
N GLU A 80 35.49 -14.32 11.80
CA GLU A 80 35.78 -13.54 13.02
C GLU A 80 34.68 -13.69 14.07
N LEU A 81 33.41 -13.70 13.66
CA LEU A 81 32.26 -13.96 14.55
C LEU A 81 32.32 -15.36 15.17
N GLU A 82 32.72 -16.37 14.40
CA GLU A 82 32.93 -17.74 14.90
C GLU A 82 34.04 -17.83 15.95
N LYS A 83 35.02 -16.90 15.91
CA LYS A 83 36.08 -16.78 16.92
C LYS A 83 35.64 -15.96 18.15
N GLY A 84 34.39 -15.50 18.20
CA GLY A 84 33.84 -14.72 19.31
C GLY A 84 34.01 -13.20 19.18
N ALA A 85 34.27 -12.68 17.97
CA ALA A 85 34.25 -11.24 17.75
C ALA A 85 32.86 -10.65 18.03
N ASN A 86 32.82 -9.40 18.47
CA ASN A 86 31.56 -8.70 18.74
C ASN A 86 30.93 -8.21 17.43
N PHE A 87 29.68 -8.60 17.18
CA PHE A 87 28.96 -8.27 15.95
C PHE A 87 28.79 -6.77 15.72
N GLU A 88 28.42 -6.02 16.77
CA GLU A 88 28.22 -4.58 16.69
C GLU A 88 29.53 -3.83 16.36
N ALA A 89 30.66 -4.29 16.93
CA ALA A 89 31.97 -3.71 16.62
C ALA A 89 32.37 -3.96 15.15
N LEU A 90 32.10 -5.17 14.63
CA LEU A 90 32.35 -5.50 13.23
C LEU A 90 31.42 -4.71 12.30
N ALA A 91 30.15 -4.56 12.64
CA ALA A 91 29.18 -3.76 11.89
C ALA A 91 29.63 -2.29 11.80
N LYS A 92 30.01 -1.67 12.93
CA LYS A 92 30.51 -0.28 12.99
C LYS A 92 31.75 -0.04 12.14
N LYS A 93 32.60 -1.06 11.99
CA LYS A 93 33.88 -0.95 11.30
C LYS A 93 33.80 -1.30 9.81
N HIS A 94 32.94 -2.26 9.44
CA HIS A 94 32.97 -2.87 8.11
C HIS A 94 31.68 -2.68 7.32
N SER A 95 30.55 -2.37 7.96
CA SER A 95 29.29 -2.19 7.23
C SER A 95 29.33 -0.95 6.36
N ILE A 96 28.92 -1.10 5.10
CA ILE A 96 28.71 0.02 4.17
C ILE A 96 27.27 0.57 4.24
N ASP A 97 26.40 -0.05 5.04
CA ASP A 97 25.05 0.42 5.29
C ASP A 97 25.06 1.60 6.29
N PRO A 98 24.19 2.62 6.14
CA PRO A 98 24.07 3.72 7.10
C PRO A 98 23.85 3.26 8.55
N MET A 99 23.12 2.16 8.76
CA MET A 99 22.89 1.56 10.09
C MET A 99 24.15 0.92 10.69
N GLY A 100 25.23 0.79 9.91
CA GLY A 100 26.53 0.34 10.38
C GLY A 100 27.02 1.10 11.61
N ALA A 101 26.83 2.43 11.63
CA ALA A 101 27.22 3.27 12.77
C ALA A 101 26.51 2.90 14.08
N GLU A 102 25.30 2.33 14.00
CA GLU A 102 24.50 1.85 15.14
C GLU A 102 24.72 0.36 15.42
N GLY A 103 25.77 -0.24 14.86
CA GLY A 103 26.02 -1.66 15.01
C GLY A 103 25.19 -2.54 14.09
N GLY A 104 24.61 -1.96 13.04
CA GLY A 104 23.80 -2.66 12.06
C GLY A 104 22.40 -3.01 12.54
N ASP A 105 21.89 -2.35 13.58
CA ASP A 105 20.57 -2.62 14.16
C ASP A 105 19.45 -2.21 13.18
N LEU A 106 18.56 -3.15 12.86
CA LEU A 106 17.38 -2.91 12.02
C LEU A 106 16.09 -2.76 12.84
N GLY A 107 16.17 -2.93 14.16
CA GLY A 107 15.00 -2.95 15.04
C GLY A 107 14.07 -4.13 14.75
N TRP A 108 12.80 -3.98 15.14
CA TRP A 108 11.75 -4.95 14.83
C TRP A 108 11.17 -4.69 13.45
N PHE A 109 11.14 -5.74 12.61
CA PHE A 109 10.55 -5.69 11.28
C PHE A 109 9.80 -6.97 10.96
N THR A 110 8.85 -6.86 10.02
CA THR A 110 8.12 -7.97 9.45
C THR A 110 8.79 -8.44 8.15
N ALA A 111 8.64 -9.72 7.80
CA ALA A 111 9.32 -10.31 6.64
C ALA A 111 9.01 -9.60 5.31
N ASP A 112 7.82 -9.02 5.16
CA ASP A 112 7.37 -8.25 3.99
C ASP A 112 8.07 -6.90 3.80
N ARG A 113 8.71 -6.38 4.85
CA ARG A 113 9.47 -5.12 4.79
C ARG A 113 10.91 -5.29 4.29
N MET A 114 11.36 -6.54 4.13
CA MET A 114 12.71 -6.87 3.70
C MET A 114 12.68 -7.58 2.35
N VAL A 115 13.79 -7.52 1.61
CA VAL A 115 13.92 -8.28 0.36
C VAL A 115 13.86 -9.79 0.62
N PRO A 116 13.22 -10.59 -0.24
CA PRO A 116 13.03 -12.04 -0.02
C PRO A 116 14.27 -12.81 0.45
N PRO A 117 15.46 -12.69 -0.19
CA PRO A 117 16.64 -13.42 0.27
C PRO A 117 17.08 -13.06 1.70
N PHE A 118 16.82 -11.83 2.14
CA PHE A 118 17.15 -11.40 3.51
C PHE A 118 16.13 -11.93 4.52
N SER A 119 14.84 -11.80 4.25
CA SER A 119 13.79 -12.27 5.15
C SER A 119 13.78 -13.78 5.31
N GLU A 120 14.04 -14.54 4.23
CA GLU A 120 14.20 -15.99 4.28
C GLU A 120 15.39 -16.40 5.16
N ALA A 121 16.53 -15.72 5.03
CA ALA A 121 17.70 -16.00 5.85
C ALA A 121 17.46 -15.68 7.34
N VAL A 122 16.79 -14.56 7.65
CA VAL A 122 16.41 -14.22 9.04
C VAL A 122 15.44 -15.25 9.62
N ALA A 123 14.43 -15.66 8.84
CA ALA A 123 13.44 -16.65 9.27
C ALA A 123 14.09 -18.02 9.56
N ALA A 124 15.07 -18.42 8.75
CA ALA A 124 15.79 -19.68 8.90
C ALA A 124 16.80 -19.72 10.06
N LEU A 125 17.22 -18.57 10.57
CA LEU A 125 18.14 -18.50 11.72
C LEU A 125 17.45 -18.91 13.03
N GLU A 126 18.21 -19.12 14.09
CA GLU A 126 17.70 -19.21 15.47
C GLU A 126 17.93 -17.87 16.19
N ASN A 127 17.23 -17.63 17.30
CA ASN A 127 17.44 -16.42 18.09
C ASN A 127 18.87 -16.39 18.63
N SER A 128 19.46 -15.20 18.65
CA SER A 128 20.87 -14.96 18.99
C SER A 128 21.90 -15.72 18.14
N LYS A 129 21.55 -16.11 16.91
CA LYS A 129 22.47 -16.73 15.94
C LYS A 129 22.68 -15.86 14.71
N PHE A 130 23.90 -15.94 14.17
CA PHE A 130 24.25 -15.29 12.91
C PHE A 130 24.31 -16.25 11.73
N SER A 131 24.18 -15.71 10.52
CA SER A 131 24.26 -16.43 9.25
C SER A 131 25.66 -17.02 9.05
N LYS A 132 25.74 -18.35 8.91
CA LYS A 132 26.99 -19.07 8.62
C LYS A 132 27.46 -18.88 7.17
N THR A 133 26.57 -18.43 6.30
CA THR A 133 26.85 -18.15 4.90
C THR A 133 26.47 -16.71 4.59
N PRO A 134 27.26 -15.98 3.77
CA PRO A 134 26.86 -14.67 3.28
C PRO A 134 25.53 -14.73 2.53
N VAL A 135 24.67 -13.73 2.75
CA VAL A 135 23.38 -13.60 2.06
C VAL A 135 23.50 -12.54 0.98
N GLN A 136 23.30 -12.90 -0.28
CA GLN A 136 23.39 -11.95 -1.39
C GLN A 136 22.05 -11.23 -1.60
N THR A 137 22.11 -9.92 -1.77
CA THR A 137 20.98 -9.10 -2.25
C THR A 137 21.46 -8.16 -3.35
N GLN A 138 20.52 -7.38 -3.91
CA GLN A 138 20.86 -6.30 -4.84
C GLN A 138 21.78 -5.22 -4.25
N PHE A 139 21.92 -5.15 -2.92
CA PHE A 139 22.75 -4.15 -2.23
C PHE A 139 24.18 -4.65 -1.97
N GLY A 140 24.44 -5.95 -2.13
CA GLY A 140 25.73 -6.58 -1.85
C GLY A 140 25.57 -7.85 -1.03
N TRP A 141 26.48 -8.05 -0.08
CA TRP A 141 26.57 -9.25 0.75
C TRP A 141 26.31 -8.94 2.21
N HIS A 142 25.39 -9.67 2.81
CA HIS A 142 24.97 -9.46 4.19
C HIS A 142 25.47 -10.60 5.08
N VAL A 143 25.94 -10.23 6.28
CA VAL A 143 26.02 -11.12 7.43
C VAL A 143 24.91 -10.70 8.38
N ILE A 144 24.06 -11.64 8.77
CA ILE A 144 22.83 -11.36 9.51
C ILE A 144 22.94 -11.98 10.90
N LEU A 145 22.57 -11.25 11.95
CA LEU A 145 22.37 -11.77 13.30
C LEU A 145 20.90 -11.61 13.65
N ARG A 146 20.19 -12.71 13.88
CA ARG A 146 18.85 -12.63 14.46
C ARG A 146 18.99 -12.51 15.96
N GLU A 147 18.56 -11.39 16.53
CA GLU A 147 18.54 -11.20 17.98
C GLU A 147 17.36 -11.94 18.58
N ASP A 148 16.16 -11.71 18.04
CA ASP A 148 14.91 -12.25 18.57
C ASP A 148 13.84 -12.41 17.48
N SER A 149 12.78 -13.14 17.81
CA SER A 149 11.60 -13.34 16.95
C SER A 149 10.36 -13.42 17.81
N ARG A 150 9.29 -12.71 17.44
CA ARG A 150 7.99 -12.78 18.11
C ARG A 150 6.87 -12.95 17.10
N PRO A 151 5.82 -13.73 17.41
CA PRO A 151 4.62 -13.74 16.59
C PRO A 151 3.96 -12.37 16.61
N LEU A 152 3.44 -11.90 15.47
CA LEU A 152 2.60 -10.70 15.49
C LEU A 152 1.39 -11.00 16.38
N THR A 153 1.16 -10.13 17.36
CA THR A 153 -0.03 -10.25 18.19
C THR A 153 -1.18 -9.59 17.45
N PRO A 154 -2.22 -10.36 17.08
CA PRO A 154 -3.34 -9.79 16.37
C PRO A 154 -4.15 -8.84 17.25
N PRO A 155 -4.78 -7.81 16.66
CA PRO A 155 -5.81 -7.06 17.37
C PRO A 155 -6.95 -7.99 17.79
N PRO A 156 -7.61 -7.74 18.95
CA PRO A 156 -8.69 -8.60 19.42
C PRO A 156 -9.85 -8.64 18.40
N PHE A 157 -10.50 -9.80 18.29
CA PHE A 157 -11.59 -10.04 17.34
C PHE A 157 -12.66 -8.93 17.35
N ASP A 158 -13.09 -8.48 18.54
CA ASP A 158 -14.11 -7.44 18.68
C ASP A 158 -13.69 -6.09 18.07
N ALA A 159 -12.38 -5.77 18.08
CA ALA A 159 -11.87 -4.53 17.49
C ALA A 159 -11.86 -4.57 15.96
N VAL A 160 -11.77 -5.76 15.36
CA VAL A 160 -11.67 -5.93 13.90
C VAL A 160 -12.95 -6.46 13.26
N LYS A 161 -13.92 -6.93 14.05
CA LYS A 161 -15.22 -7.45 13.59
C LYS A 161 -15.92 -6.46 12.66
N GLU A 162 -16.00 -5.18 13.06
CA GLU A 162 -16.64 -4.12 12.28
C GLU A 162 -15.87 -3.76 11.00
N GLN A 163 -14.58 -4.09 10.93
CA GLN A 163 -13.77 -3.94 9.72
C GLN A 163 -13.90 -5.15 8.78
N ILE A 164 -14.01 -6.37 9.33
CA ILE A 164 -14.08 -7.62 8.56
C ILE A 164 -15.46 -7.78 7.91
N ARG A 165 -16.55 -7.40 8.60
CA ARG A 165 -17.92 -7.52 8.08
C ARG A 165 -18.13 -6.88 6.68
N PRO A 166 -17.81 -5.59 6.45
CA PRO A 166 -17.99 -4.98 5.13
C PRO A 166 -17.05 -5.58 4.07
N MET A 167 -15.87 -6.08 4.46
CA MET A 167 -14.97 -6.78 3.55
C MET A 167 -15.60 -8.08 3.05
N LEU A 168 -16.16 -8.88 3.95
CA LEU A 168 -16.85 -10.13 3.59
C LEU A 168 -18.12 -9.87 2.77
N GLN A 169 -18.86 -8.80 3.05
CA GLN A 169 -19.99 -8.39 2.21
C GLN A 169 -19.55 -8.09 0.77
N ARG A 170 -18.45 -7.35 0.60
CA ARG A 170 -17.86 -7.07 -0.71
C ARG A 170 -17.41 -8.36 -1.41
N GLN A 171 -16.80 -9.30 -0.69
CA GLN A 171 -16.36 -10.58 -1.24
C GLN A 171 -17.55 -11.45 -1.69
N LYS A 172 -18.63 -11.51 -0.89
CA LYS A 172 -19.87 -12.20 -1.29
C LYS A 172 -20.50 -11.56 -2.54
N ALA A 173 -20.50 -10.23 -2.63
CA ALA A 173 -20.98 -9.51 -3.80
C ALA A 173 -20.15 -9.83 -5.06
N GLN A 174 -18.83 -9.85 -4.93
CA GLN A 174 -17.93 -10.22 -6.03
C GLN A 174 -18.15 -11.66 -6.48
N ALA A 175 -18.31 -12.60 -5.54
CA ALA A 175 -18.59 -14.00 -5.84
C ALA A 175 -19.94 -14.18 -6.58
N MET A 176 -20.97 -13.41 -6.22
CA MET A 176 -22.25 -13.38 -6.95
C MET A 176 -22.04 -12.94 -8.40
N ILE A 177 -21.34 -11.82 -8.63
CA ILE A 177 -21.08 -11.28 -9.97
C ILE A 177 -20.27 -12.28 -10.80
N GLU A 178 -19.24 -12.89 -10.21
CA GLU A 178 -18.43 -13.90 -10.89
C GLU A 178 -19.25 -15.15 -11.25
N GLY A 179 -20.13 -15.59 -10.35
CA GLY A 179 -21.07 -16.68 -10.60
C GLY A 179 -22.02 -16.39 -11.76
N LEU A 180 -22.63 -15.20 -11.77
CA LEU A 180 -23.49 -14.75 -12.87
C LEU A 180 -22.72 -14.67 -14.20
N ARG A 181 -21.48 -14.19 -14.17
CA ARG A 181 -20.61 -14.13 -15.36
C ARG A 181 -20.30 -15.52 -15.93
N LYS A 182 -20.05 -16.51 -15.06
CA LYS A 182 -19.80 -17.90 -15.48
C LYS A 182 -21.07 -18.58 -16.03
N ALA A 183 -22.24 -18.24 -15.49
CA ALA A 183 -23.52 -18.78 -15.93
C ALA A 183 -24.06 -18.12 -17.22
N ALA A 184 -23.63 -16.90 -17.52
CA ALA A 184 -23.98 -16.20 -18.75
C ALA A 184 -23.09 -16.66 -19.90
N THR A 185 -23.68 -16.91 -21.07
CA THR A 185 -22.94 -16.98 -22.35
C THR A 185 -22.44 -15.57 -22.67
N VAL A 186 -21.27 -15.21 -22.14
CA VAL A 186 -20.62 -13.94 -22.49
C VAL A 186 -19.91 -14.14 -23.82
N GLU A 187 -20.59 -13.88 -24.92
CA GLU A 187 -19.92 -13.55 -26.17
C GLU A 187 -19.21 -12.20 -25.98
N ILE A 188 -17.91 -12.25 -25.71
CA ILE A 188 -17.06 -11.07 -25.77
C ILE A 188 -16.94 -10.70 -27.26
N LEU A 189 -17.89 -9.90 -27.74
CA LEU A 189 -17.71 -9.12 -28.97
C LEU A 189 -16.64 -8.08 -28.66
N LEU A 190 -15.37 -8.50 -28.71
CA LEU A 190 -14.30 -7.56 -29.05
C LEU A 190 -14.77 -6.94 -30.37
N PRO A 191 -14.97 -5.61 -30.47
CA PRO A 191 -14.94 -5.01 -31.78
C PRO A 191 -13.57 -5.35 -32.35
N SER A 192 -13.51 -6.38 -33.20
CA SER A 192 -12.40 -6.62 -34.09
C SER A 192 -12.01 -5.26 -34.63
N ALA A 193 -10.76 -4.90 -34.39
CA ALA A 193 -10.17 -3.67 -34.85
C ALA A 193 -10.77 -3.30 -36.20
N VAL A 194 -11.43 -2.14 -36.28
CA VAL A 194 -11.77 -1.55 -37.56
C VAL A 194 -10.43 -1.13 -38.17
N THR A 195 -9.73 -2.10 -38.76
CA THR A 195 -8.68 -1.85 -39.73
C THR A 195 -9.40 -1.46 -41.01
N ALA A 196 -9.78 -0.19 -41.10
CA ALA A 196 -10.06 0.43 -42.38
C ALA A 196 -8.73 0.46 -43.16
N PRO A 197 -8.65 -0.12 -44.37
CA PRO A 197 -7.45 -0.01 -45.18
C PRO A 197 -7.30 1.43 -45.68
N GLY A 198 -6.23 2.12 -45.27
CA GLY A 198 -5.84 3.39 -45.88
C GLY A 198 -5.42 4.55 -44.96
N GLN A 199 -5.14 4.34 -43.68
CA GLN A 199 -4.49 5.37 -42.86
C GLN A 199 -3.09 4.90 -42.43
N PRO A 200 -2.03 5.71 -42.66
CA PRO A 200 -0.68 5.36 -42.23
C PRO A 200 -0.60 5.27 -40.70
N PRO A 201 0.32 4.46 -40.14
CA PRO A 201 0.40 4.23 -38.71
C PRO A 201 0.74 5.53 -38.00
N VAL A 202 -0.10 5.96 -37.06
CA VAL A 202 0.29 6.99 -36.11
C VAL A 202 1.18 6.31 -35.08
N GLU A 203 2.46 6.61 -35.21
CA GLU A 203 3.55 6.19 -34.35
C GLU A 203 3.24 6.52 -32.88
N VAL A 204 3.26 5.50 -32.02
CA VAL A 204 3.21 5.66 -30.56
C VAL A 204 4.61 6.09 -30.10
N PRO A 205 4.80 7.31 -29.54
CA PRO A 205 6.04 7.61 -28.86
C PRO A 205 6.02 6.91 -27.50
N ALA A 206 6.93 5.98 -27.33
CA ALA A 206 7.30 5.46 -26.02
C ALA A 206 8.07 6.55 -25.25
N THR A 207 7.57 6.96 -24.09
CA THR A 207 8.40 7.63 -23.08
C THR A 207 7.94 7.25 -21.66
N SER A 208 8.85 6.63 -20.93
CA SER A 208 9.03 6.80 -19.49
C SER A 208 10.37 7.55 -19.30
N PRO A 209 10.79 7.94 -18.09
CA PRO A 209 10.10 8.66 -17.00
C PRO A 209 10.93 9.89 -16.54
N GLY A 210 10.37 10.82 -15.74
CA GLY A 210 11.19 11.88 -15.13
C GLY A 210 10.44 12.97 -14.34
N GLU A 211 10.50 12.84 -13.02
CA GLU A 211 10.84 13.87 -12.02
C GLU A 211 10.05 15.19 -11.84
N ALA A 212 9.94 15.54 -10.54
CA ALA A 212 9.72 16.85 -9.92
C ALA A 212 8.28 17.43 -9.87
N VAL A 213 7.67 17.26 -8.69
CA VAL A 213 6.59 18.11 -8.17
C VAL A 213 7.23 19.22 -7.32
N SER A 214 7.01 20.48 -7.67
CA SER A 214 7.26 21.62 -6.78
C SER A 214 6.31 22.79 -7.07
N GLU A 215 5.48 23.06 -6.05
CA GLU A 215 4.78 24.29 -5.62
C GLU A 215 3.72 25.02 -6.49
N PRO A 216 2.66 25.58 -5.85
CA PRO A 216 1.55 26.29 -6.50
C PRO A 216 1.80 27.80 -6.67
N PRO A 217 1.06 28.50 -7.55
CA PRO A 217 1.36 29.88 -7.92
C PRO A 217 0.73 30.91 -6.96
N GLN A 218 1.54 31.92 -6.59
CA GLN A 218 1.10 33.18 -6.01
C GLN A 218 0.43 34.07 -7.07
N ALA A 219 -0.73 34.62 -6.73
CA ALA A 219 -1.39 35.68 -7.47
C ALA A 219 -0.78 37.04 -7.10
N ALA A 220 -0.46 37.84 -8.12
CA ALA A 220 -0.07 39.23 -8.00
C ALA A 220 -1.22 40.12 -8.47
N GLU A 221 -1.73 40.98 -7.59
CA GLU A 221 -2.36 42.25 -7.97
C GLU A 221 -1.75 43.34 -7.10
N GLY A 222 -1.15 44.33 -7.76
CA GLY A 222 -0.57 45.51 -7.14
C GLY A 222 -1.58 46.66 -7.06
N GLY A 223 -1.36 47.57 -6.12
CA GLY A 223 -2.14 48.80 -6.01
C GLY A 223 -1.78 49.64 -4.79
N GLU A 224 -0.70 50.42 -4.94
CA GLU A 224 -0.50 51.79 -4.44
C GLU A 224 -0.56 52.14 -2.93
N ALA A 225 0.56 52.72 -2.45
CA ALA A 225 0.73 53.38 -1.16
C ALA A 225 0.27 54.88 -1.23
N PRO A 226 0.20 55.69 -0.14
CA PRO A 226 1.41 56.07 0.61
C PRO A 226 1.27 56.42 2.12
N ALA A 227 2.43 56.38 2.79
CA ALA A 227 2.95 57.27 3.84
C ALA A 227 2.14 57.58 5.12
N GLY A 228 2.72 57.19 6.27
CA GLY A 228 2.41 57.75 7.59
C GLY A 228 3.39 57.25 8.66
N GLN A 229 4.29 58.12 9.10
CA GLN A 229 5.37 57.92 10.07
C GLN A 229 4.87 57.60 11.50
N PRO A 230 5.63 56.89 12.36
CA PRO A 230 5.18 56.53 13.71
C PRO A 230 5.61 57.57 14.75
N PRO A 231 4.87 57.72 15.87
CA PRO A 231 5.44 58.25 17.09
C PRO A 231 5.71 57.17 18.14
N LYS A 232 6.75 57.46 18.92
CA LYS A 232 7.30 56.74 20.07
C LYS A 232 6.40 56.81 21.32
N ALA A 233 6.54 55.75 22.12
CA ALA A 233 6.69 55.71 23.58
C ALA A 233 5.54 56.07 24.54
N GLU A 234 5.69 55.49 25.74
CA GLU A 234 4.95 55.71 27.01
C GLU A 234 3.55 55.06 27.07
N SER A 235 3.11 54.39 28.13
CA SER A 235 3.61 54.24 29.51
C SER A 235 2.84 53.08 30.20
N ALA A 236 3.46 52.48 31.22
CA ALA A 236 2.81 51.65 32.22
C ALA A 236 1.63 52.36 32.93
N PRO A 237 0.81 51.62 33.69
CA PRO A 237 0.84 51.93 35.12
C PRO A 237 0.88 50.71 36.04
N ASP A 238 1.46 51.01 37.19
CA ASP A 238 1.61 50.26 38.42
C ASP A 238 0.34 50.33 39.29
N ALA A 239 0.16 49.31 40.14
CA ALA A 239 -0.59 49.21 41.40
C ALA A 239 -2.11 49.48 41.52
N ALA A 240 -2.81 48.43 41.96
CA ALA A 240 -3.57 48.29 43.23
C ALA A 240 -4.48 47.04 43.08
N HIS A 241 -4.55 46.03 43.95
CA HIS A 241 -4.37 45.90 45.40
C HIS A 241 -3.99 44.45 45.73
#